data_AF-A0A2Z6R8H8-F1
#
_entry.id   AF-A0A2Z6R8H8-F1
#
_cell.length_a   1.000
_cell.length_b   1.000
_cell.length_c   1.000
_cell.angle_alpha   90.00
_cell.angle_beta   90.00
_cell.angle_gamma   90.00
#
_symmetry.space_group_name_H-M   'P 1'
#
loop_
_entity.id
_entity.type
_entity.pdbx_description
1 polymer ?
#
loop_
_entity_poly.entity_id
_entity_poly.type
_entity_poly.pdbx_seq_one_letter_code
_entity_poly.pdbx_strand_id
1 'polypeptide(L)'
;MSKWFCLKNNSKNANTSSSDSIISSSLASELDKLNLTKERLKRYASEANALFSNTTLTNTEDELEIKAKSLREEAIFKKLNNIELSMEVDLCFVLDCTKSMKPDISAAKDCILRVFNYVKQLNPSIKLRVGFCGYRDHNNESDRLQGMQNVIPFRSRNNDTPEDVLGGLNAAITQMDWKNNTRVLLHICDFPPHGHRFSDLKDNYPDGNPYGLTAEIFDLVGDDPIKLIEKFVKATPSSITYAVSLTSTHGSNFKEIYSLQRNKLDMNPNEPDWSTLSLNNGEVLWFHIPKSLDELKNSIYFNKSNLFCKSLSIKIAPQPFSAGAEKCAYFALDVKNDAANEMVIKEYLHGAKQSNSIEKYLEAVEIPIVANFLSKQFNYIAGRKKIPKVNFLTVKLLRCNTNDCTQYYTIEQRLKNAVYKRFNTNTGVITELRHTLEAFVHFTYEYTKGYLVICDLQGIELNNEFLLTDPAIHCIDPLRFGSTNFGENGIKQLFLANHRCNDICKKLKLSHINNE
;
A
#
# COMPACT_ATOMS: atom_id res chain seq x y z
N MET A 1 49.51 -14.05 13.47
CA MET A 1 49.89 -14.69 12.19
C MET A 1 48.72 -15.54 11.70
N SER A 2 47.75 -14.89 11.05
CA SER A 2 46.53 -15.53 10.57
C SER A 2 46.35 -15.10 9.11
N LYS A 3 46.63 -16.04 8.20
CA LYS A 3 46.50 -15.92 6.75
C LYS A 3 45.03 -15.89 6.35
N TRP A 4 44.59 -14.86 5.62
CA TRP A 4 43.51 -14.97 4.62
C TRP A 4 43.86 -14.05 3.41
N PHE A 5 44.32 -14.70 2.34
CA PHE A 5 44.46 -14.27 0.92
C PHE A 5 43.67 -15.37 0.15
N CYS A 6 42.80 -15.15 -0.84
CA CYS A 6 42.92 -14.56 -2.18
C CYS A 6 41.48 -14.59 -2.80
N LEU A 7 40.96 -13.54 -3.44
CA LEU A 7 41.12 -13.12 -4.86
C LEU A 7 40.35 -13.93 -5.92
N LYS A 8 39.54 -13.19 -6.69
CA LYS A 8 39.25 -13.25 -8.15
C LYS A 8 39.39 -14.60 -8.88
N ASN A 9 38.37 -14.91 -9.69
CA ASN A 9 38.59 -15.52 -11.01
C ASN A 9 38.03 -14.62 -12.13
N ASN A 10 38.97 -14.11 -12.94
CA ASN A 10 38.74 -13.47 -14.22
C ASN A 10 38.47 -14.54 -15.30
N SER A 11 37.50 -14.29 -16.18
CA SER A 11 37.65 -14.65 -17.60
C SER A 11 37.66 -13.34 -18.42
N LYS A 12 38.53 -13.28 -19.42
CA LYS A 12 39.16 -12.08 -19.98
C LYS A 12 38.29 -11.23 -20.92
N ASN A 13 38.73 -9.97 -21.04
CA ASN A 13 38.51 -8.95 -22.09
C ASN A 13 37.25 -8.06 -22.02
N ALA A 14 37.38 -6.90 -21.37
CA ALA A 14 37.53 -5.59 -22.04
C ALA A 14 37.71 -4.49 -20.98
N ASN A 15 38.67 -3.59 -21.22
CA ASN A 15 39.06 -2.50 -20.34
C ASN A 15 37.94 -1.48 -20.11
N THR A 16 37.50 -1.35 -18.86
CA THR A 16 37.03 -0.07 -18.29
C THR A 16 37.46 0.00 -16.83
N SER A 17 38.19 1.05 -16.48
CA SER A 17 38.73 1.34 -15.14
C SER A 17 37.67 1.26 -14.06
N SER A 18 37.73 0.25 -13.19
CA SER A 18 36.85 0.14 -12.03
C SER A 18 37.51 0.75 -10.80
N SER A 19 37.00 1.91 -10.39
CA SER A 19 37.25 2.49 -9.07
C SER A 19 36.40 1.75 -8.03
N ASP A 20 36.68 0.45 -7.82
CA ASP A 20 35.87 -0.42 -6.97
C ASP A 20 36.33 -0.41 -5.50
N SER A 21 35.36 -0.08 -4.65
CA SER A 21 35.10 -0.60 -3.29
C SER A 21 36.24 -0.59 -2.27
N ILE A 22 36.35 0.49 -1.49
CA ILE A 22 36.90 0.41 -0.12
C ILE A 22 35.69 0.35 0.83
N ILE A 23 35.43 -0.83 1.40
CA ILE A 23 34.48 -1.02 2.50
C ILE A 23 35.07 -0.36 3.75
N SER A 24 34.28 0.41 4.52
CA SER A 24 34.80 0.91 5.80
C SER A 24 35.10 -0.24 6.76
N SER A 25 36.14 -0.10 7.59
CA SER A 25 36.48 -1.11 8.60
C SER A 25 35.32 -1.41 9.55
N SER A 26 34.48 -0.40 9.83
CA SER A 26 33.26 -0.53 10.61
C SER A 26 32.24 -1.46 9.94
N LEU A 27 31.93 -1.23 8.66
CA LEU A 27 30.99 -2.06 7.90
C LEU A 27 31.51 -3.50 7.74
N ALA A 28 32.81 -3.68 7.50
CA ALA A 28 33.42 -5.01 7.41
C ALA A 28 33.24 -5.79 8.73
N SER A 29 33.56 -5.18 9.87
CA SER A 29 33.41 -5.81 11.18
C SER A 29 31.95 -6.16 11.51
N GLU A 30 31.02 -5.32 11.11
CA GLU A 30 29.58 -5.54 11.29
C GLU A 30 29.09 -6.73 10.46
N LEU A 31 29.44 -6.79 9.17
CA LEU A 31 29.07 -7.89 8.28
C LEU A 31 29.72 -9.22 8.71
N ASP A 32 30.93 -9.20 9.27
CA ASP A 32 31.61 -10.41 9.75
C ASP A 32 30.86 -11.05 10.92
N LYS A 33 30.39 -10.24 11.87
CA LYS A 33 29.62 -10.70 13.04
C LYS A 33 28.19 -11.13 12.69
N LEU A 34 27.67 -10.70 11.55
CA LEU A 34 26.29 -10.95 11.15
C LEU A 34 26.13 -12.35 10.54
N ASN A 35 25.32 -13.20 11.19
CA ASN A 35 24.74 -14.40 10.59
C ASN A 35 23.33 -14.06 10.09
N LEU A 36 23.24 -13.71 8.80
CA LEU A 36 22.02 -13.19 8.18
C LEU A 36 20.84 -14.15 8.32
N THR A 37 21.07 -15.45 8.11
CA THR A 37 20.04 -16.49 8.22
C THR A 37 19.50 -16.57 9.65
N LYS A 38 20.40 -16.65 10.64
CA LYS A 38 19.99 -16.75 12.04
C LYS A 38 19.26 -15.51 12.53
N GLU A 39 19.71 -14.30 12.13
CA GLU A 39 19.04 -13.05 12.48
C GLU A 39 17.66 -12.94 11.83
N ARG A 40 17.52 -13.38 10.57
CA ARG A 40 16.23 -13.47 9.87
C ARG A 40 15.25 -14.38 10.62
N LEU A 41 15.69 -15.60 10.98
CA LEU A 41 14.86 -16.56 11.74
C LEU A 41 14.41 -15.98 13.09
N LYS A 42 15.32 -15.35 13.84
CA LYS A 42 14.98 -14.69 15.10
C LYS A 42 13.96 -13.57 14.92
N ARG A 43 14.11 -12.76 13.87
CA ARG A 43 13.17 -11.67 13.57
C ARG A 43 11.78 -12.20 13.24
N TYR A 44 11.65 -13.19 12.36
CA TYR A 44 10.34 -13.78 12.08
C TYR A 44 9.71 -14.41 13.33
N ALA A 45 10.51 -15.11 14.14
CA ALA A 45 10.03 -15.65 15.40
C ALA A 45 9.61 -14.54 16.39
N SER A 46 10.33 -13.41 16.47
CA SER A 46 9.99 -12.31 17.38
C SER A 46 8.79 -11.50 16.89
N GLU A 47 8.71 -11.17 15.61
CA GLU A 47 7.57 -10.48 15.00
C GLU A 47 6.29 -11.32 15.13
N ALA A 48 6.40 -12.64 14.97
CA ALA A 48 5.28 -13.54 15.21
C ALA A 48 4.97 -13.65 16.71
N ASN A 49 5.94 -13.87 17.61
CA ASN A 49 5.70 -13.93 19.07
C ASN A 49 5.21 -12.59 19.65
N ALA A 50 5.50 -11.43 19.05
CA ALA A 50 4.86 -10.18 19.49
C ALA A 50 3.33 -10.26 19.35
N LEU A 51 2.82 -11.12 18.46
CA LEU A 51 1.39 -11.46 18.32
C LEU A 51 0.93 -12.60 19.26
N PHE A 52 1.86 -13.28 19.96
CA PHE A 52 1.63 -14.47 20.79
C PHE A 52 2.57 -14.50 22.02
N SER A 53 2.03 -14.24 23.21
CA SER A 53 2.81 -14.07 24.44
C SER A 53 3.79 -15.20 24.77
N ASN A 54 5.07 -14.81 24.89
CA ASN A 54 6.22 -15.39 25.62
C ASN A 54 6.79 -16.76 25.21
N THR A 55 8.02 -16.76 24.68
CA THR A 55 9.04 -17.79 25.00
C THR A 55 10.47 -17.29 24.71
N THR A 56 11.43 -17.61 25.57
CA THR A 56 12.87 -17.40 25.37
C THR A 56 13.43 -18.42 24.37
N LEU A 57 14.34 -18.00 23.47
CA LEU A 57 14.91 -18.84 22.41
C LEU A 57 16.38 -19.19 22.72
N THR A 58 16.68 -20.46 22.98
CA THR A 58 18.04 -21.01 23.17
C THR A 58 18.31 -22.20 22.25
N ASN A 59 17.77 -22.17 21.03
CA ASN A 59 17.63 -23.34 20.16
C ASN A 59 18.70 -23.40 19.04
N THR A 60 18.89 -24.58 18.44
CA THR A 60 19.72 -24.80 17.24
C THR A 60 19.13 -24.08 16.00
N GLU A 61 19.89 -23.88 14.91
CA GLU A 61 19.37 -23.19 13.71
C GLU A 61 18.17 -23.91 13.08
N ASP A 62 18.21 -25.24 12.98
CA ASP A 62 17.09 -26.06 12.46
C ASP A 62 15.83 -25.93 13.34
N GLU A 63 15.99 -25.98 14.67
CA GLU A 63 14.89 -25.77 15.61
C GLU A 63 14.31 -24.36 15.53
N LEU A 64 15.16 -23.34 15.32
CA LEU A 64 14.74 -21.97 15.11
C LEU A 64 13.95 -21.83 13.81
N GLU A 65 14.38 -22.50 12.74
CA GLU A 65 13.68 -22.47 11.45
C GLU A 65 12.30 -23.10 11.55
N ILE A 66 12.19 -24.30 12.12
CA ILE A 66 10.91 -24.98 12.34
C ILE A 66 9.96 -24.10 13.17
N LYS A 67 10.46 -23.53 14.27
CA LYS A 67 9.66 -22.66 15.15
C LYS A 67 9.26 -21.36 14.46
N ALA A 68 10.18 -20.69 13.78
CA ALA A 68 9.90 -19.45 13.06
C ALA A 68 8.87 -19.68 11.97
N LYS A 69 8.98 -20.78 11.21
CA LYS A 69 8.03 -21.14 10.16
C LYS A 69 6.63 -21.38 10.72
N SER A 70 6.52 -22.19 11.77
CA SER A 70 5.24 -22.49 12.42
C SER A 70 4.55 -21.22 12.94
N LEU A 71 5.27 -20.37 13.69
CA LEU A 71 4.75 -19.10 14.20
C LEU A 71 4.36 -18.14 13.07
N ARG A 72 5.15 -18.11 12.00
CA ARG A 72 4.90 -17.25 10.84
C ARG A 72 3.65 -17.68 10.09
N GLU A 73 3.45 -18.97 9.87
CA GLU A 73 2.25 -19.53 9.24
C GLU A 73 0.99 -19.21 10.06
N GLU A 74 1.05 -19.31 11.39
CA GLU A 74 -0.06 -18.93 12.27
C GLU A 74 -0.37 -17.41 12.19
N ALA A 75 0.66 -16.57 12.19
CA ALA A 75 0.51 -15.13 12.02
C ALA A 75 -0.09 -14.76 10.64
N ILE A 76 0.33 -15.46 9.58
CA ILE A 76 -0.23 -15.32 8.23
C ILE A 76 -1.72 -15.70 8.24
N PHE A 77 -2.07 -16.84 8.83
CA PHE A 77 -3.46 -17.30 8.91
C PHE A 77 -4.37 -16.26 9.57
N LYS A 78 -3.95 -15.69 10.71
CA LYS A 78 -4.69 -14.61 11.38
C LYS A 78 -4.86 -13.37 10.50
N LYS A 79 -3.79 -12.97 9.79
CA LYS A 79 -3.87 -11.82 8.86
C LYS A 79 -4.81 -12.10 7.69
N LEU A 80 -4.77 -13.29 7.10
CA LEU A 80 -5.68 -13.68 6.01
C LEU A 80 -7.14 -13.68 6.47
N ASN A 81 -7.43 -14.19 7.67
CA ASN A 81 -8.78 -14.13 8.23
C ASN A 81 -9.25 -12.67 8.44
N ASN A 82 -8.37 -11.78 8.90
CA ASN A 82 -8.69 -10.36 9.00
C ASN A 82 -8.92 -9.69 7.64
N ILE A 83 -8.14 -10.09 6.62
CA ILE A 83 -8.35 -9.65 5.23
C ILE A 83 -9.72 -10.11 4.75
N GLU A 84 -10.09 -11.37 4.95
CA GLU A 84 -11.40 -11.90 4.56
C GLU A 84 -12.54 -11.13 5.22
N LEU A 85 -12.46 -10.89 6.54
CA LEU A 85 -13.45 -10.09 7.27
C LEU A 85 -13.51 -8.64 6.79
N SER A 86 -12.39 -8.08 6.29
CA SER A 86 -12.37 -6.73 5.74
C SER A 86 -13.03 -6.62 4.37
N MET A 87 -13.13 -7.73 3.62
CA MET A 87 -13.78 -7.80 2.31
C MET A 87 -15.31 -7.83 2.43
N GLU A 88 -15.84 -8.07 3.63
CA GLU A 88 -17.26 -7.89 3.93
C GLU A 88 -17.49 -6.42 4.28
N VAL A 89 -18.21 -5.71 3.40
CA VAL A 89 -18.35 -4.24 3.47
C VAL A 89 -19.80 -3.87 3.66
N ASP A 90 -20.06 -3.07 4.68
CA ASP A 90 -21.32 -2.35 4.82
C ASP A 90 -21.24 -1.02 4.08
N LEU A 91 -22.10 -0.83 3.10
CA LEU A 91 -22.19 0.37 2.29
C LEU A 91 -23.52 1.08 2.56
N CYS A 92 -23.48 2.23 3.21
CA CYS A 92 -24.66 3.03 3.50
C CYS A 92 -24.74 4.25 2.56
N PHE A 93 -25.87 4.41 1.89
CA PHE A 93 -26.20 5.64 1.18
C PHE A 93 -27.07 6.52 2.06
N VAL A 94 -26.56 7.70 2.40
CA VAL A 94 -27.31 8.76 3.10
C VAL A 94 -27.76 9.74 2.05
N LEU A 95 -29.07 9.87 1.86
CA LEU A 95 -29.64 10.64 0.75
C LEU A 95 -30.57 11.73 1.27
N ASP A 96 -30.38 12.91 0.73
CA ASP A 96 -31.36 13.99 0.80
C ASP A 96 -32.63 13.61 0.03
N CYS A 97 -33.75 13.53 0.74
CA CYS A 97 -35.06 13.13 0.22
C CYS A 97 -36.05 14.29 0.12
N THR A 98 -35.55 15.52 0.00
CA THR A 98 -36.36 16.74 -0.19
C THR A 98 -36.87 16.87 -1.61
N LYS A 99 -37.67 17.91 -1.88
CA LYS A 99 -38.32 18.10 -3.19
C LYS A 99 -37.33 18.50 -4.27
N SER A 100 -36.29 19.26 -3.94
CA SER A 100 -35.26 19.72 -4.88
C SER A 100 -34.49 18.54 -5.48
N MET A 101 -34.26 17.49 -4.69
CA MET A 101 -33.62 16.23 -5.12
C MET A 101 -34.49 15.33 -6.01
N LYS A 102 -35.77 15.67 -6.22
CA LYS A 102 -36.70 14.83 -7.02
C LYS A 102 -36.22 14.50 -8.44
N PRO A 103 -35.61 15.41 -9.21
CA PRO A 103 -35.03 15.09 -10.52
C PRO A 103 -33.86 14.11 -10.41
N ASP A 104 -33.09 14.19 -9.33
CA ASP A 104 -31.81 13.48 -9.16
C ASP A 104 -31.92 12.14 -8.43
N ILE A 105 -33.05 11.85 -7.78
CA ILE A 105 -33.31 10.56 -7.13
C ILE A 105 -33.17 9.36 -8.08
N SER A 106 -33.59 9.50 -9.34
CA SER A 106 -33.39 8.43 -10.33
C SER A 106 -31.91 8.24 -10.64
N ALA A 107 -31.16 9.34 -10.76
CA ALA A 107 -29.72 9.31 -10.98
C ALA A 107 -28.97 8.70 -9.78
N ALA A 108 -29.41 8.98 -8.55
CA ALA A 108 -28.87 8.37 -7.33
C ALA A 108 -29.06 6.85 -7.32
N LYS A 109 -30.24 6.34 -7.71
CA LYS A 109 -30.49 4.89 -7.84
C LYS A 109 -29.60 4.24 -8.89
N ASP A 110 -29.49 4.84 -10.07
CA ASP A 110 -28.60 4.35 -11.13
C ASP A 110 -27.13 4.35 -10.68
N CYS A 111 -26.73 5.37 -9.93
CA CYS A 111 -25.39 5.48 -9.37
C CYS A 111 -25.09 4.34 -8.38
N ILE A 112 -26.03 4.00 -7.48
CA ILE A 112 -25.89 2.88 -6.54
C ILE A 112 -25.67 1.56 -7.29
N LEU A 113 -26.47 1.29 -8.33
CA LEU A 113 -26.34 0.08 -9.15
C LEU A 113 -25.01 0.04 -9.90
N ARG A 114 -24.57 1.17 -10.46
CA ARG A 114 -23.26 1.28 -11.13
C ARG A 114 -22.10 1.01 -10.17
N VAL A 115 -22.13 1.58 -8.96
CA VAL A 115 -21.12 1.33 -7.93
C VAL A 115 -21.07 -0.16 -7.57
N PHE A 116 -22.22 -0.77 -7.31
CA PHE A 116 -22.29 -2.20 -6.96
C PHE A 116 -21.69 -3.08 -8.06
N ASN A 117 -22.09 -2.85 -9.32
CA ASN A 117 -21.59 -3.61 -10.45
C ASN A 117 -20.09 -3.39 -10.69
N TYR A 118 -19.61 -2.15 -10.56
CA TYR A 118 -18.21 -1.82 -10.74
C TYR A 118 -17.33 -2.51 -9.68
N VAL A 119 -17.70 -2.43 -8.39
CA VAL A 119 -16.95 -3.09 -7.32
C VAL A 119 -16.93 -4.60 -7.54
N LYS A 120 -18.06 -5.21 -7.89
CA LYS A 120 -18.16 -6.65 -8.17
C LYS A 120 -17.32 -7.10 -9.37
N GLN A 121 -17.22 -6.27 -10.41
CA GLN A 121 -16.39 -6.55 -11.58
C GLN A 121 -14.90 -6.39 -11.28
N LEU A 122 -14.52 -5.36 -10.53
CA LEU A 122 -13.13 -5.04 -10.23
C LEU A 122 -12.55 -5.97 -9.16
N ASN A 123 -13.32 -6.22 -8.10
CA ASN A 123 -12.92 -6.99 -6.91
C ASN A 123 -14.05 -7.95 -6.51
N PRO A 124 -14.17 -9.12 -7.16
CA PRO A 124 -15.29 -10.03 -6.96
C PRO A 124 -15.39 -10.60 -5.54
N SER A 125 -14.29 -10.60 -4.79
CA SER A 125 -14.25 -11.08 -3.39
C SER A 125 -14.77 -10.06 -2.38
N ILE A 126 -14.98 -8.79 -2.77
CA ILE A 126 -15.62 -7.80 -1.91
C ILE A 126 -17.13 -8.07 -1.88
N LYS A 127 -17.65 -8.47 -0.72
CA LYS A 127 -19.07 -8.71 -0.48
C LYS A 127 -19.72 -7.43 0.05
N LEU A 128 -20.62 -6.84 -0.73
CA LEU A 128 -21.31 -5.62 -0.35
C LEU A 128 -22.66 -5.91 0.32
N ARG A 129 -22.88 -5.33 1.50
CA ARG A 129 -24.19 -5.22 2.15
C ARG A 129 -24.65 -3.76 2.10
N VAL A 130 -25.70 -3.49 1.35
CA VAL A 130 -26.15 -2.13 1.06
C VAL A 130 -27.26 -1.71 2.03
N GLY A 131 -27.07 -0.56 2.66
CA GLY A 131 -28.07 0.13 3.47
C GLY A 131 -28.45 1.49 2.87
N PHE A 132 -29.61 2.00 3.25
CA PHE A 132 -30.11 3.30 2.84
C PHE A 132 -30.67 4.06 4.05
N CYS A 133 -30.30 5.33 4.16
CA CYS A 133 -30.81 6.27 5.15
C CYS A 133 -31.25 7.55 4.45
N GLY A 134 -32.56 7.79 4.39
CA GLY A 134 -33.11 9.02 3.83
C GLY A 134 -33.34 10.05 4.94
N TYR A 135 -32.97 11.30 4.70
CA TYR A 135 -33.28 12.41 5.60
C TYR A 135 -33.99 13.56 4.88
N ARG A 136 -34.70 14.38 5.65
CA ARG A 136 -35.40 15.62 5.24
C ARG A 136 -35.28 16.66 6.35
N ASP A 137 -35.79 17.88 6.14
CA ASP A 137 -35.87 18.96 7.13
C ASP A 137 -36.55 18.55 8.46
N HIS A 138 -36.19 19.24 9.54
CA HIS A 138 -36.77 19.13 10.88
C HIS A 138 -38.29 19.32 10.90
N ASN A 139 -38.82 20.12 9.96
CA ASN A 139 -40.24 20.41 9.82
C ASN A 139 -41.07 19.21 9.29
N ASN A 140 -40.42 18.09 8.93
CA ASN A 140 -41.09 16.91 8.40
C ASN A 140 -41.51 15.87 9.46
N GLU A 141 -41.34 16.15 10.76
CA GLU A 141 -41.83 15.33 11.89
C GLU A 141 -41.59 13.80 11.72
N SER A 142 -42.66 12.99 11.64
CA SER A 142 -42.60 11.52 11.52
C SER A 142 -41.95 11.00 10.24
N ASP A 143 -41.78 11.88 9.25
CA ASP A 143 -41.24 11.60 7.91
C ASP A 143 -39.80 12.12 7.76
N ARG A 144 -39.22 12.67 8.84
CA ARG A 144 -37.88 13.29 8.89
C ARG A 144 -36.75 12.30 8.58
N LEU A 145 -36.88 11.05 9.05
CA LEU A 145 -35.87 9.99 8.87
C LEU A 145 -36.55 8.73 8.34
N GLN A 146 -35.95 8.10 7.32
CA GLN A 146 -36.40 6.82 6.78
C GLN A 146 -35.26 5.77 6.80
N GLY A 147 -35.52 4.63 7.43
CA GLY A 147 -34.74 3.39 7.31
C GLY A 147 -35.70 2.19 7.17
N MET A 148 -35.33 0.95 6.86
CA MET A 148 -34.18 0.34 6.21
C MET A 148 -34.74 -1.02 5.73
N GLN A 149 -34.96 -1.21 4.41
CA GLN A 149 -35.19 -2.48 3.67
C GLN A 149 -36.12 -2.35 2.45
N ASN A 150 -36.97 -1.31 2.38
CA ASN A 150 -37.88 -1.12 1.25
C ASN A 150 -37.80 0.29 0.69
N VAL A 151 -37.51 0.39 -0.62
CA VAL A 151 -37.64 1.62 -1.40
C VAL A 151 -39.14 1.91 -1.57
N ILE A 152 -39.75 2.58 -0.60
CA ILE A 152 -41.16 3.01 -0.60
C ILE A 152 -41.25 4.47 -1.12
N PRO A 153 -42.35 4.89 -1.79
CA PRO A 153 -42.33 6.06 -2.65
C PRO A 153 -42.23 7.39 -1.89
N PHE A 154 -41.48 8.30 -2.52
CA PHE A 154 -41.23 9.68 -2.12
C PHE A 154 -42.52 10.51 -2.02
N ARG A 155 -42.79 11.07 -0.84
CA ARG A 155 -43.76 12.17 -0.65
C ARG A 155 -43.05 13.32 0.05
N SER A 156 -42.65 14.34 -0.71
CA SER A 156 -41.98 15.55 -0.19
C SER A 156 -43.00 16.69 -0.02
N ARG A 157 -42.98 17.39 1.12
CA ARG A 157 -43.59 18.72 1.30
C ARG A 157 -42.50 19.80 1.14
N ASN A 158 -42.90 20.97 0.62
CA ASN A 158 -42.04 22.10 0.26
C ASN A 158 -41.12 22.60 1.40
N ASN A 159 -39.82 22.65 1.15
CA ASN A 159 -38.90 23.70 1.62
C ASN A 159 -37.64 23.62 0.75
N ASP A 160 -37.19 24.75 0.18
CA ASP A 160 -35.95 24.87 -0.61
C ASP A 160 -34.96 25.76 0.19
N THR A 161 -34.48 25.26 1.33
CA THR A 161 -33.60 25.94 2.32
C THR A 161 -32.61 24.91 2.93
N PRO A 162 -31.63 25.28 3.79
CA PRO A 162 -30.79 24.28 4.47
C PRO A 162 -31.59 23.14 5.11
N GLU A 163 -30.96 21.97 5.27
CA GLU A 163 -31.62 20.69 5.61
C GLU A 163 -31.02 20.00 6.85
N ASP A 164 -31.72 19.00 7.42
CA ASP A 164 -31.27 18.20 8.59
C ASP A 164 -30.19 17.16 8.22
N VAL A 165 -29.15 17.59 7.51
CA VAL A 165 -28.00 16.78 7.10
C VAL A 165 -27.35 16.10 8.31
N LEU A 166 -27.15 16.85 9.41
CA LEU A 166 -26.51 16.33 10.61
C LEU A 166 -27.38 15.26 11.30
N GLY A 167 -28.70 15.43 11.34
CA GLY A 167 -29.62 14.41 11.83
C GLY A 167 -29.62 13.16 10.97
N GLY A 168 -29.58 13.31 9.64
CA GLY A 168 -29.44 12.20 8.69
C GLY A 168 -28.15 11.40 8.88
N LEU A 169 -27.01 12.08 8.98
CA LEU A 169 -25.71 11.43 9.24
C LEU A 169 -25.68 10.75 10.62
N ASN A 170 -26.22 11.40 11.65
CA ASN A 170 -26.31 10.82 12.99
C ASN A 170 -27.20 9.56 13.00
N ALA A 171 -28.33 9.58 12.30
CA ALA A 171 -29.19 8.41 12.14
C ALA A 171 -28.47 7.27 11.40
N ALA A 172 -27.74 7.58 10.34
CA ALA A 172 -26.94 6.60 9.60
C ALA A 172 -25.86 5.94 10.49
N ILE A 173 -25.24 6.70 11.39
CA ILE A 173 -24.20 6.19 12.30
C ILE A 173 -24.80 5.38 13.45
N THR A 174 -25.89 5.87 14.05
CA THR A 174 -26.41 5.34 15.32
C THR A 174 -27.54 4.32 15.18
N GLN A 175 -28.29 4.35 14.08
CA GLN A 175 -29.51 3.54 13.90
C GLN A 175 -29.36 2.45 12.83
N MET A 176 -28.37 2.54 11.94
CA MET A 176 -28.12 1.49 10.95
C MET A 176 -27.54 0.24 11.62
N ASP A 177 -28.00 -0.92 11.19
CA ASP A 177 -27.53 -2.21 11.70
C ASP A 177 -26.17 -2.59 11.09
N TRP A 178 -25.10 -1.86 11.45
CA TRP A 178 -23.73 -2.14 11.03
C TRP A 178 -23.25 -3.49 11.61
N LYS A 179 -22.88 -4.42 10.75
CA LYS A 179 -22.44 -5.79 11.12
C LYS A 179 -20.97 -6.01 10.81
N ASN A 180 -20.48 -5.40 9.73
CA ASN A 180 -19.14 -5.66 9.23
C ASN A 180 -18.12 -4.63 9.75
N ASN A 181 -16.85 -5.01 9.66
CA ASN A 181 -15.73 -4.17 10.11
C ASN A 181 -15.47 -3.00 9.16
N THR A 182 -15.58 -3.24 7.85
CA THR A 182 -15.44 -2.20 6.84
C THR A 182 -16.77 -1.53 6.62
N ARG A 183 -16.87 -0.24 6.98
CA ARG A 183 -18.09 0.56 6.92
C ARG A 183 -17.82 1.78 6.07
N VAL A 184 -18.59 1.94 5.01
CA VAL A 184 -18.50 3.06 4.09
C VAL A 184 -19.83 3.78 4.07
N LEU A 185 -19.79 5.08 4.31
CA LEU A 185 -20.94 5.97 4.21
C LEU A 185 -20.73 6.90 3.03
N LEU A 186 -21.72 6.98 2.15
CA LEU A 186 -21.76 7.91 1.03
C LEU A 186 -22.95 8.83 1.23
N HIS A 187 -22.66 10.12 1.36
CA HIS A 187 -23.66 11.15 1.52
C HIS A 187 -23.90 11.86 0.18
N ILE A 188 -25.16 11.95 -0.23
CA ILE A 188 -25.61 12.56 -1.48
C ILE A 188 -26.65 13.63 -1.14
N CYS A 189 -26.34 14.88 -1.45
CA CYS A 189 -27.19 16.04 -1.15
C CYS A 189 -26.93 17.19 -2.14
N ASP A 190 -27.89 18.11 -2.23
CA ASP A 190 -27.82 19.35 -3.01
C ASP A 190 -27.82 20.62 -2.13
N PHE A 191 -28.24 20.53 -0.85
CA PHE A 191 -28.22 21.63 0.12
C PHE A 191 -27.32 21.38 1.35
N PRO A 192 -26.77 22.47 1.95
CA PRO A 192 -25.93 22.38 3.14
C PRO A 192 -26.72 22.08 4.43
N PRO A 193 -26.04 21.67 5.52
CA PRO A 193 -26.63 21.59 6.86
C PRO A 193 -27.09 22.96 7.38
N HIS A 194 -28.07 22.94 8.30
CA HIS A 194 -28.46 24.13 9.07
C HIS A 194 -27.30 24.77 9.85
N GLY A 195 -27.26 26.10 9.86
CA GLY A 195 -26.37 26.94 10.65
C GLY A 195 -25.52 27.89 9.81
N HIS A 196 -25.41 29.15 10.25
CA HIS A 196 -24.61 30.20 9.58
C HIS A 196 -23.13 29.87 9.43
N ARG A 197 -22.63 28.97 10.28
CA ARG A 197 -21.25 28.48 10.18
C ARG A 197 -20.99 27.64 8.91
N PHE A 198 -22.03 27.18 8.23
CA PHE A 198 -21.93 26.34 7.04
C PHE A 198 -22.39 27.03 5.76
N SER A 199 -23.34 27.97 5.84
CA SER A 199 -23.78 28.75 4.68
C SER A 199 -24.46 30.07 5.08
N ASP A 200 -24.45 31.03 4.17
CA ASP A 200 -25.17 32.31 4.31
C ASP A 200 -26.61 32.26 3.75
N LEU A 201 -27.12 31.05 3.46
CA LEU A 201 -28.47 30.88 2.93
C LEU A 201 -29.52 31.23 3.99
N LYS A 202 -30.73 31.58 3.53
CA LYS A 202 -31.87 31.79 4.42
C LYS A 202 -32.21 30.48 5.13
N ASP A 203 -32.12 30.50 6.45
CA ASP A 203 -32.22 29.30 7.29
C ASP A 203 -33.28 29.48 8.38
N ASN A 204 -34.08 28.43 8.61
CA ASN A 204 -35.05 28.37 9.70
C ASN A 204 -34.39 27.97 11.03
N TYR A 205 -33.15 27.46 10.98
CA TYR A 205 -32.34 27.07 12.14
C TYR A 205 -30.91 27.69 12.06
N PRO A 206 -30.81 29.03 12.07
CA PRO A 206 -29.56 29.76 11.82
C PRO A 206 -28.45 29.50 12.85
N ASP A 207 -28.82 29.11 14.08
CA ASP A 207 -27.90 28.76 15.17
C ASP A 207 -27.38 27.30 15.07
N GLY A 208 -27.81 26.56 14.04
CA GLY A 208 -27.40 25.17 13.77
C GLY A 208 -28.46 24.14 14.13
N ASN A 209 -28.05 22.86 14.23
CA ASN A 209 -28.96 21.75 14.47
C ASN A 209 -29.65 21.86 15.85
N PRO A 210 -31.00 21.81 15.94
CA PRO A 210 -31.75 21.95 17.19
C PRO A 210 -31.45 20.92 18.27
N TYR A 211 -30.88 19.77 17.90
CA TYR A 211 -30.51 18.70 18.82
C TYR A 211 -29.04 18.78 19.30
N GLY A 212 -28.34 19.89 18.97
CA GLY A 212 -26.96 20.13 19.40
C GLY A 212 -25.91 19.34 18.60
N LEU A 213 -26.29 18.76 17.47
CA LEU A 213 -25.32 18.08 16.58
C LEU A 213 -24.40 19.12 15.92
N THR A 214 -23.10 18.82 15.91
CA THR A 214 -22.09 19.66 15.28
C THR A 214 -21.13 18.80 14.44
N ALA A 215 -20.62 19.37 13.36
CA ALA A 215 -19.58 18.81 12.50
C ALA A 215 -18.40 19.80 12.32
N GLU A 216 -17.22 19.31 11.96
CA GLU A 216 -16.14 20.19 11.48
C GLU A 216 -16.41 20.61 10.02
N ILE A 217 -15.94 21.79 9.62
CA ILE A 217 -16.07 22.26 8.24
C ILE A 217 -15.10 21.45 7.37
N PHE A 218 -15.63 20.81 6.33
CA PHE A 218 -14.83 20.15 5.30
C PHE A 218 -14.80 21.03 4.04
N ASP A 219 -13.61 21.32 3.53
CA ASP A 219 -13.44 22.02 2.25
C ASP A 219 -14.07 21.20 1.12
N LEU A 220 -15.15 21.70 0.54
CA LEU A 220 -15.81 21.12 -0.63
C LEU A 220 -15.27 21.80 -1.89
N VAL A 221 -14.55 21.04 -2.72
CA VAL A 221 -14.19 21.48 -4.08
C VAL A 221 -15.39 21.25 -4.98
N GLY A 222 -16.03 22.35 -5.42
CA GLY A 222 -17.12 22.29 -6.39
C GLY A 222 -16.62 21.94 -7.79
N ASP A 223 -17.26 20.96 -8.43
CA ASP A 223 -17.02 20.57 -9.82
C ASP A 223 -18.35 20.39 -10.56
N ASP A 224 -18.29 20.43 -11.90
CA ASP A 224 -19.42 20.17 -12.82
C ASP A 224 -20.19 18.89 -12.43
N PRO A 225 -21.53 18.92 -12.28
CA PRO A 225 -22.35 17.77 -11.85
C PRO A 225 -22.11 16.46 -12.64
N ILE A 226 -21.85 16.52 -13.95
CA ILE A 226 -21.58 15.31 -14.75
C ILE A 226 -20.19 14.76 -14.42
N LYS A 227 -19.19 15.65 -14.27
CA LYS A 227 -17.86 15.27 -13.78
C LYS A 227 -17.90 14.79 -12.34
N LEU A 228 -18.83 15.29 -11.54
CA LEU A 228 -19.02 14.93 -10.13
C LEU A 228 -19.65 13.54 -10.01
N ILE A 229 -20.58 13.17 -10.88
CA ILE A 229 -21.10 11.80 -11.00
C ILE A 229 -20.00 10.85 -11.50
N GLU A 230 -19.20 11.22 -12.50
CA GLU A 230 -18.07 10.37 -12.91
C GLU A 230 -17.00 10.25 -11.83
N LYS A 231 -16.69 11.35 -11.13
CA LYS A 231 -15.79 11.35 -9.98
C LYS A 231 -16.37 10.51 -8.86
N PHE A 232 -17.67 10.56 -8.58
CA PHE A 232 -18.32 9.76 -7.54
C PHE A 232 -18.33 8.27 -7.91
N VAL A 233 -18.72 7.92 -9.15
CA VAL A 233 -18.71 6.53 -9.64
C VAL A 233 -17.29 5.95 -9.69
N LYS A 234 -16.25 6.78 -9.89
CA LYS A 234 -14.84 6.35 -9.75
C LYS A 234 -14.37 6.34 -8.30
N ALA A 235 -14.73 7.37 -7.53
CA ALA A 235 -14.27 7.58 -6.16
C ALA A 235 -14.91 6.60 -5.19
N THR A 236 -16.17 6.21 -5.36
CA THR A 236 -16.84 5.29 -4.46
C THR A 236 -16.18 3.89 -4.45
N PRO A 237 -15.96 3.23 -5.61
CA PRO A 237 -15.17 2.00 -5.64
C PRO A 237 -13.76 2.20 -5.10
N SER A 238 -13.11 3.33 -5.41
CA SER A 238 -11.79 3.65 -4.85
C SER A 238 -11.84 3.81 -3.33
N SER A 239 -12.89 4.41 -2.77
CA SER A 239 -13.09 4.60 -1.32
C SER A 239 -13.39 3.29 -0.62
N ILE A 240 -14.21 2.42 -1.22
CA ILE A 240 -14.46 1.06 -0.72
C ILE A 240 -13.15 0.27 -0.73
N THR A 241 -12.47 0.26 -1.86
CA THR A 241 -11.18 -0.41 -2.06
C THR A 241 -10.13 0.12 -1.09
N TYR A 242 -10.07 1.44 -0.88
CA TYR A 242 -9.18 2.07 0.08
C TYR A 242 -9.53 1.69 1.52
N ALA A 243 -10.82 1.69 1.88
CA ALA A 243 -11.27 1.28 3.21
C ALA A 243 -10.94 -0.19 3.48
N VAL A 244 -11.18 -1.08 2.52
CA VAL A 244 -10.78 -2.51 2.58
C VAL A 244 -9.27 -2.62 2.70
N SER A 245 -8.50 -1.89 1.89
CA SER A 245 -7.03 -1.90 1.97
C SER A 245 -6.52 -1.42 3.32
N LEU A 246 -7.15 -0.39 3.90
CA LEU A 246 -6.75 0.20 5.17
C LEU A 246 -7.04 -0.74 6.34
N THR A 247 -8.25 -1.30 6.38
CA THR A 247 -8.72 -2.23 7.41
C THR A 247 -7.99 -3.58 7.32
N SER A 248 -7.71 -4.08 6.12
CA SER A 248 -6.90 -5.29 5.93
C SER A 248 -5.44 -5.10 6.39
N THR A 249 -4.88 -3.90 6.27
CA THR A 249 -3.49 -3.62 6.66
C THR A 249 -3.34 -3.37 8.16
N HIS A 250 -4.27 -2.63 8.80
CA HIS A 250 -4.13 -2.16 10.19
C HIS A 250 -5.14 -2.78 11.17
N GLY A 251 -6.06 -3.62 10.68
CA GLY A 251 -7.21 -4.06 11.47
C GLY A 251 -8.11 -2.91 11.91
N SER A 252 -8.96 -3.18 12.91
CA SER A 252 -9.85 -2.19 13.54
C SER A 252 -9.22 -1.49 14.76
N ASN A 253 -7.92 -1.68 15.00
CA ASN A 253 -7.27 -1.17 16.19
C ASN A 253 -6.99 0.33 16.08
N PHE A 254 -7.87 1.14 16.68
CA PHE A 254 -7.80 2.60 16.69
C PHE A 254 -6.40 3.14 17.06
N LYS A 255 -5.64 2.49 17.95
CA LYS A 255 -4.30 2.95 18.35
C LYS A 255 -3.30 3.03 17.19
N GLU A 256 -3.37 2.10 16.23
CA GLU A 256 -2.48 2.09 15.05
C GLU A 256 -2.91 3.12 14.00
N ILE A 257 -4.23 3.32 13.85
CA ILE A 257 -4.76 4.38 12.99
C ILE A 257 -4.40 5.76 13.52
N TYR A 258 -4.50 5.97 14.84
CA TYR A 258 -4.12 7.23 15.50
C TYR A 258 -2.61 7.47 15.48
N SER A 259 -1.76 6.44 15.57
CA SER A 259 -0.31 6.63 15.45
C SER A 259 0.08 7.07 14.04
N LEU A 260 -0.55 6.51 13.00
CA LEU A 260 -0.37 6.97 11.62
C LEU A 260 -0.86 8.39 11.39
N GLN A 261 -2.00 8.77 11.96
CA GLN A 261 -2.49 10.16 11.91
C GLN A 261 -1.53 11.11 12.63
N ARG A 262 -0.96 10.72 13.78
CA ARG A 262 0.06 11.51 14.46
C ARG A 262 1.33 11.66 13.63
N ASN A 263 1.80 10.58 13.01
CA ASN A 263 2.98 10.63 12.14
C ASN A 263 2.78 11.58 10.95
N LYS A 264 1.54 11.77 10.48
CA LYS A 264 1.21 12.76 9.44
C LYS A 264 1.32 14.21 9.90
N LEU A 265 1.16 14.50 11.19
CA LEU A 265 1.27 15.87 11.73
C LEU A 265 2.73 16.36 11.74
N ASP A 266 3.70 15.45 11.82
CA ASP A 266 5.14 15.76 11.83
C ASP A 266 5.79 15.76 10.43
N MET A 267 5.00 15.63 9.36
CA MET A 267 5.50 15.59 7.98
C MET A 267 5.69 16.97 7.37
N ASN A 268 6.67 17.08 6.47
CA ASN A 268 6.84 18.25 5.62
C ASN A 268 6.82 17.84 4.14
N PRO A 269 5.73 18.13 3.40
CA PRO A 269 5.61 17.71 2.00
C PRO A 269 6.50 18.52 1.05
N ASN A 270 7.05 19.65 1.50
CA ASN A 270 7.84 20.54 0.67
C ASN A 270 9.30 20.06 0.59
N GLU A 271 9.92 20.30 -0.56
CA GLU A 271 11.35 20.05 -0.70
C GLU A 271 12.15 20.96 0.27
N PRO A 272 13.16 20.40 0.97
CA PRO A 272 13.98 21.19 1.87
C PRO A 272 14.91 22.12 1.10
N ASP A 273 15.34 23.20 1.75
CA ASP A 273 16.46 23.99 1.24
C ASP A 273 17.77 23.19 1.41
N TRP A 274 18.21 22.55 0.32
CA TRP A 274 19.42 21.74 0.27
C TRP A 274 20.69 22.49 0.68
N SER A 275 20.73 23.82 0.58
CA SER A 275 21.91 24.61 0.96
C SER A 275 22.15 24.60 2.47
N THR A 276 21.09 24.47 3.25
CA THR A 276 21.12 24.47 4.73
C THR A 276 21.46 23.11 5.33
N LEU A 277 21.28 22.03 4.56
CA LEU A 277 21.45 20.67 5.07
C LEU A 277 22.90 20.20 5.02
N SER A 278 23.33 19.59 6.13
CA SER A 278 24.65 18.98 6.27
C SER A 278 24.86 17.81 5.31
N LEU A 279 26.06 17.74 4.75
CA LEU A 279 26.49 16.61 3.94
C LEU A 279 26.82 15.41 4.84
N ASN A 280 26.22 14.26 4.57
CA ASN A 280 26.47 13.01 5.29
C ASN A 280 27.27 12.07 4.39
N ASN A 281 28.23 11.36 4.96
CA ASN A 281 28.91 10.26 4.28
C ASN A 281 28.25 8.94 4.69
N GLY A 282 27.77 8.21 3.70
CA GLY A 282 27.17 6.90 3.87
C GLY A 282 27.80 5.85 2.97
N GLU A 283 27.38 4.62 3.15
CA GLU A 283 27.74 3.48 2.32
C GLU A 283 26.45 2.90 1.74
N VAL A 284 26.38 2.77 0.42
CA VAL A 284 25.28 2.06 -0.23
C VAL A 284 25.66 0.62 -0.52
N LEU A 285 24.75 -0.30 -0.23
CA LEU A 285 24.90 -1.73 -0.40
C LEU A 285 23.79 -2.31 -1.28
N TRP A 286 24.11 -3.25 -2.16
CA TRP A 286 23.12 -3.88 -3.05
C TRP A 286 23.59 -5.24 -3.57
N PHE A 287 22.66 -6.05 -4.08
CA PHE A 287 22.96 -7.29 -4.81
C PHE A 287 22.82 -7.08 -6.31
N HIS A 288 23.51 -7.90 -7.11
CA HIS A 288 23.21 -7.95 -8.54
C HIS A 288 21.88 -8.66 -8.80
N ILE A 289 21.31 -8.37 -9.98
CA ILE A 289 20.10 -9.04 -10.43
C ILE A 289 20.49 -10.49 -10.80
N PRO A 290 19.78 -11.51 -10.30
CA PRO A 290 20.00 -12.91 -10.67
C PRO A 290 19.99 -13.11 -12.19
N LYS A 291 20.75 -14.09 -12.68
CA LYS A 291 20.80 -14.43 -14.11
C LYS A 291 19.83 -15.55 -14.48
N SER A 292 19.39 -16.33 -13.51
CA SER A 292 18.50 -17.48 -13.72
C SER A 292 17.43 -17.58 -12.62
N LEU A 293 16.43 -18.41 -12.87
CA LEU A 293 15.40 -18.71 -11.87
C LEU A 293 15.97 -19.49 -10.68
N ASP A 294 16.99 -20.32 -10.91
CA ASP A 294 17.64 -21.09 -9.84
C ASP A 294 18.41 -20.16 -8.88
N GLU A 295 19.13 -19.17 -9.41
CA GLU A 295 19.78 -18.13 -8.59
C GLU A 295 18.74 -17.33 -7.80
N LEU A 296 17.62 -16.96 -8.42
CA LEU A 296 16.53 -16.23 -7.75
C LEU A 296 15.91 -17.02 -6.60
N LYS A 297 15.73 -18.34 -6.77
CA LYS A 297 15.15 -19.23 -5.76
C LYS A 297 16.13 -19.61 -4.66
N ASN A 298 17.43 -19.51 -4.91
CA ASN A 298 18.46 -19.84 -3.95
C ASN A 298 18.61 -18.75 -2.88
N SER A 299 18.24 -19.08 -1.62
CA SER A 299 18.36 -18.17 -0.48
C SER A 299 19.81 -17.73 -0.21
N ILE A 300 20.81 -18.54 -0.58
CA ILE A 300 22.23 -18.22 -0.41
C ILE A 300 22.67 -17.10 -1.34
N TYR A 301 21.96 -16.88 -2.46
CA TYR A 301 22.30 -15.81 -3.40
C TYR A 301 22.28 -14.44 -2.71
N PHE A 302 21.31 -14.20 -1.82
CA PHE A 302 21.13 -12.93 -1.11
C PHE A 302 21.87 -12.91 0.24
N ASN A 303 23.07 -13.49 0.31
CA ASN A 303 23.93 -13.43 1.48
C ASN A 303 25.01 -12.34 1.35
N LYS A 304 25.74 -12.09 2.44
CA LYS A 304 26.82 -11.09 2.50
C LYS A 304 27.95 -11.28 1.47
N SER A 305 28.20 -12.48 0.95
CA SER A 305 29.26 -12.75 -0.04
C SER A 305 28.96 -12.22 -1.44
N ASN A 306 27.69 -11.99 -1.77
CA ASN A 306 27.27 -11.40 -3.05
C ASN A 306 26.90 -9.91 -2.93
N LEU A 307 27.21 -9.30 -1.78
CA LEU A 307 26.87 -7.91 -1.50
C LEU A 307 27.93 -6.97 -2.06
N PHE A 308 27.50 -6.00 -2.85
CA PHE A 308 28.33 -4.92 -3.36
C PHE A 308 28.14 -3.68 -2.51
N CYS A 309 29.18 -2.85 -2.43
CA CYS A 309 29.14 -1.62 -1.68
C CYS A 309 29.82 -0.46 -2.43
N LYS A 310 29.42 0.76 -2.11
CA LYS A 310 30.11 1.97 -2.55
C LYS A 310 29.85 3.11 -1.56
N SER A 311 30.82 3.98 -1.34
CA SER A 311 30.61 5.23 -0.60
C SER A 311 29.65 6.17 -1.35
N LEU A 312 28.85 6.90 -0.59
CA LEU A 312 27.88 7.87 -1.07
C LEU A 312 27.94 9.12 -0.19
N SER A 313 27.97 10.30 -0.82
CA SER A 313 27.79 11.56 -0.10
C SER A 313 26.36 12.04 -0.34
N ILE A 314 25.59 12.19 0.74
CA ILE A 314 24.15 12.38 0.67
C ILE A 314 23.68 13.49 1.62
N LYS A 315 22.71 14.29 1.18
CA LYS A 315 21.93 15.18 2.05
C LYS A 315 20.55 14.57 2.28
N ILE A 316 20.06 14.62 3.50
CA ILE A 316 18.80 13.98 3.92
C ILE A 316 17.92 15.03 4.56
N ALA A 317 16.66 15.11 4.15
CA ALA A 317 15.68 15.99 4.78
C ALA A 317 15.44 15.58 6.24
N PRO A 318 15.30 16.55 7.18
CA PRO A 318 15.12 16.24 8.59
C PRO A 318 13.74 15.65 8.91
N GLN A 319 12.74 15.95 8.08
CA GLN A 319 11.36 15.48 8.25
C GLN A 319 10.92 14.62 7.06
N PRO A 320 10.09 13.59 7.29
CA PRO A 320 9.53 12.81 6.20
C PRO A 320 8.50 13.65 5.44
N PHE A 321 8.41 13.44 4.12
CA PHE A 321 7.38 14.06 3.29
C PHE A 321 6.17 13.14 3.09
N SER A 322 6.30 11.86 3.42
CA SER A 322 5.24 10.85 3.31
C SER A 322 5.50 9.70 4.28
N ALA A 323 4.46 9.01 4.73
CA ALA A 323 4.59 7.72 5.40
C ALA A 323 3.48 6.76 4.98
N GLY A 324 3.86 5.48 4.92
CA GLY A 324 2.95 4.35 4.78
C GLY A 324 2.78 3.59 6.10
N ALA A 325 2.23 2.38 6.01
CA ALA A 325 1.98 1.51 7.16
C ALA A 325 3.27 1.09 7.89
N GLU A 326 4.37 0.88 7.15
CA GLU A 326 5.61 0.32 7.70
C GLU A 326 6.81 1.29 7.64
N LYS A 327 6.76 2.30 6.76
CA LYS A 327 7.92 3.16 6.47
C LYS A 327 7.56 4.63 6.32
N CYS A 328 8.48 5.50 6.71
CA CYS A 328 8.52 6.92 6.35
C CYS A 328 9.42 7.13 5.13
N ALA A 329 9.10 8.12 4.29
CA ALA A 329 9.89 8.54 3.14
C ALA A 329 10.40 9.97 3.32
N TYR A 330 11.68 10.17 3.06
CA TYR A 330 12.38 11.45 3.20
C TYR A 330 12.97 11.85 1.85
N PHE A 331 12.97 13.15 1.56
CA PHE A 331 13.74 13.65 0.43
C PHE A 331 15.23 13.45 0.72
N ALA A 332 15.97 13.04 -0.30
CA ALA A 332 17.42 12.98 -0.22
C ALA A 332 18.07 13.43 -1.53
N LEU A 333 19.34 13.82 -1.44
CA LEU A 333 20.12 14.28 -2.58
C LEU A 333 21.47 13.57 -2.59
N ASP A 334 21.70 12.74 -3.62
CA ASP A 334 23.02 12.14 -3.89
C ASP A 334 23.91 13.20 -4.55
N VAL A 335 24.97 13.59 -3.85
CA VAL A 335 25.90 14.63 -4.27
C VAL A 335 27.13 13.94 -4.88
N LYS A 336 27.15 13.83 -6.21
CA LYS A 336 28.33 13.38 -6.98
C LYS A 336 28.82 14.50 -7.88
N ASN A 337 30.13 14.75 -7.87
CA ASN A 337 30.92 15.53 -8.85
C ASN A 337 30.06 16.25 -9.91
N ASP A 338 29.46 17.38 -9.50
CA ASP A 338 28.69 18.34 -10.30
C ASP A 338 27.29 17.96 -10.81
N ALA A 339 26.75 16.78 -10.51
CA ALA A 339 25.36 16.42 -10.79
C ALA A 339 24.64 15.89 -9.53
N ALA A 340 23.75 16.72 -8.97
CA ALA A 340 22.90 16.32 -7.86
C ALA A 340 21.75 15.44 -8.38
N ASN A 341 21.67 14.20 -7.87
CA ASN A 341 20.56 13.29 -8.21
C ASN A 341 19.57 13.28 -7.07
N GLU A 342 18.31 13.59 -7.37
CA GLU A 342 17.23 13.54 -6.39
C GLU A 342 16.81 12.11 -6.10
N MET A 343 16.82 11.79 -4.82
CA MET A 343 16.56 10.47 -4.28
C MET A 343 15.43 10.54 -3.27
N VAL A 344 14.86 9.38 -2.99
CA VAL A 344 14.02 9.15 -1.82
C VAL A 344 14.72 8.11 -0.97
N ILE A 345 14.85 8.39 0.32
CA ILE A 345 15.22 7.37 1.30
C ILE A 345 13.99 6.97 2.10
N LYS A 346 13.94 5.72 2.53
CA LYS A 346 12.84 5.21 3.36
C LYS A 346 13.37 4.48 4.58
N GLU A 347 12.74 4.75 5.70
CA GLU A 347 13.07 4.23 7.01
C GLU A 347 11.88 3.46 7.58
N TYR A 348 12.11 2.30 8.20
CA TYR A 348 11.06 1.58 8.92
C TYR A 348 10.61 2.36 10.17
N LEU A 349 9.30 2.41 10.38
CA LEU A 349 8.71 3.01 11.59
C LEU A 349 9.21 2.29 12.85
N HIS A 350 9.55 3.07 13.87
CA HIS A 350 10.12 2.57 15.12
C HIS A 350 9.05 1.90 16.01
N GLY A 351 8.85 0.60 15.83
CA GLY A 351 8.10 -0.28 16.73
C GLY A 351 9.01 -1.36 17.28
N ALA A 352 9.56 -1.15 18.49
CA ALA A 352 10.56 -1.96 19.20
C ALA A 352 12.02 -1.84 18.71
N LYS A 353 12.98 -2.04 19.64
CA LYS A 353 14.45 -1.91 19.48
C LYS A 353 15.08 -2.72 18.32
N GLN A 354 14.31 -3.58 17.65
CA GLN A 354 14.73 -4.42 16.52
C GLN A 354 14.36 -3.81 15.14
N SER A 355 13.71 -2.64 15.07
CA SER A 355 13.25 -2.03 13.81
C SER A 355 14.37 -1.59 12.87
N ASN A 356 15.57 -1.30 13.39
CA ASN A 356 16.72 -0.79 12.64
C ASN A 356 17.83 -1.85 12.47
N SER A 357 17.47 -3.07 12.05
CA SER A 357 18.46 -4.12 11.75
C SER A 357 18.87 -4.10 10.28
N ILE A 358 20.18 -4.22 10.01
CA ILE A 358 20.72 -4.31 8.64
C ILE A 358 20.11 -5.48 7.85
N GLU A 359 19.82 -6.61 8.51
CA GLU A 359 19.20 -7.78 7.89
C GLU A 359 17.83 -7.46 7.29
N LYS A 360 16.99 -6.71 8.01
CA LYS A 360 15.66 -6.31 7.55
C LYS A 360 15.74 -5.43 6.29
N TYR A 361 16.70 -4.51 6.26
CA TYR A 361 16.92 -3.66 5.07
C TYR A 361 17.53 -4.44 3.89
N LEU A 362 18.37 -5.46 4.14
CA LEU A 362 18.87 -6.33 3.09
C LEU A 362 17.74 -7.17 2.47
N GLU A 363 16.83 -7.70 3.29
CA GLU A 363 15.61 -8.36 2.79
C GLU A 363 14.71 -7.38 2.00
N ALA A 364 14.59 -6.13 2.46
CA ALA A 364 13.84 -5.11 1.73
C ALA A 364 14.44 -4.76 0.37
N VAL A 365 15.77 -4.89 0.20
CA VAL A 365 16.48 -4.70 -1.08
C VAL A 365 16.35 -5.92 -2.00
N GLU A 366 16.26 -7.12 -1.44
CA GLU A 366 16.06 -8.37 -2.18
C GLU A 366 14.76 -8.34 -3.01
N ILE A 367 13.67 -7.83 -2.44
CA ILE A 367 12.33 -7.76 -3.07
C ILE A 367 12.34 -7.03 -4.44
N PRO A 368 12.77 -5.75 -4.55
CA PRO A 368 12.82 -5.05 -5.83
C PRO A 368 13.84 -5.63 -6.81
N ILE A 369 14.86 -6.36 -6.34
CA ILE A 369 15.79 -7.08 -7.22
C ILE A 369 15.11 -8.26 -7.90
N VAL A 370 14.35 -9.05 -7.13
CA VAL A 370 13.50 -10.13 -7.66
C VAL A 370 12.47 -9.57 -8.64
N ALA A 371 11.85 -8.45 -8.31
CA ALA A 371 10.91 -7.77 -9.19
C ALA A 371 11.54 -7.29 -10.49
N ASN A 372 12.74 -6.70 -10.43
CA ASN A 372 13.51 -6.28 -11.60
C ASN A 372 13.93 -7.47 -12.49
N PHE A 373 14.28 -8.62 -11.90
CA PHE A 373 14.56 -9.82 -12.68
C PHE A 373 13.34 -10.23 -13.49
N LEU A 374 12.19 -10.40 -12.84
CA LEU A 374 10.96 -10.85 -13.48
C LEU A 374 10.41 -9.82 -14.47
N SER A 375 10.57 -8.53 -14.19
CA SER A 375 10.19 -7.45 -15.11
C SER A 375 11.01 -7.48 -16.40
N LYS A 376 12.32 -7.78 -16.33
CA LYS A 376 13.17 -7.95 -17.53
C LYS A 376 12.69 -9.12 -18.38
N GLN A 377 12.32 -10.25 -17.75
CA GLN A 377 11.79 -11.41 -18.48
C GLN A 377 10.44 -11.10 -19.13
N PHE A 378 9.55 -10.42 -18.41
CA PHE A 378 8.27 -9.96 -18.95
C PHE A 378 8.47 -9.01 -20.14
N ASN A 379 9.33 -7.99 -19.97
CA ASN A 379 9.55 -6.94 -20.96
C ASN A 379 10.16 -7.47 -22.26
N TYR A 380 10.99 -8.51 -22.19
CA TYR A 380 11.50 -9.20 -23.37
C TYR A 380 10.37 -9.75 -24.26
N ILE A 381 9.32 -10.29 -23.66
CA ILE A 381 8.14 -10.80 -24.36
C ILE A 381 7.20 -9.66 -24.74
N ALA A 382 6.97 -8.72 -23.82
CA ALA A 382 6.07 -7.58 -23.98
C ALA A 382 6.45 -6.69 -25.17
N GLY A 383 7.75 -6.39 -25.34
CA GLY A 383 8.25 -5.58 -26.44
C GLY A 383 7.91 -6.16 -27.82
N ARG A 384 8.05 -7.48 -27.99
CA ARG A 384 7.69 -8.18 -29.24
C ARG A 384 6.20 -8.14 -29.55
N LYS A 385 5.38 -8.03 -28.50
CA LYS A 385 3.92 -8.05 -28.58
C LYS A 385 3.30 -6.65 -28.47
N LYS A 386 4.09 -5.57 -28.47
CA LYS A 386 3.60 -4.19 -28.28
C LYS A 386 2.70 -4.07 -27.03
N ILE A 387 3.11 -4.71 -25.93
CA ILE A 387 2.48 -4.58 -24.61
C ILE A 387 3.30 -3.51 -23.85
N PRO A 388 2.67 -2.61 -23.07
CA PRO A 388 3.40 -1.65 -22.25
C PRO A 388 4.43 -2.33 -21.34
N LYS A 389 5.58 -1.70 -21.15
CA LYS A 389 6.64 -2.26 -20.30
C LYS A 389 6.30 -2.09 -18.82
N VAL A 390 6.78 -3.00 -17.98
CA VAL A 390 6.71 -2.88 -16.52
C VAL A 390 8.13 -2.84 -16.01
N ASN A 391 8.53 -1.76 -15.34
CA ASN A 391 9.86 -1.57 -14.79
C ASN A 391 9.76 -1.30 -13.28
N PHE A 392 10.80 -1.64 -12.54
CA PHE A 392 10.90 -1.31 -11.11
C PHE A 392 12.11 -0.42 -10.87
N LEU A 393 12.00 0.47 -9.89
CA LEU A 393 13.15 1.23 -9.42
C LEU A 393 14.24 0.29 -8.88
N THR A 394 15.49 0.74 -9.02
CA THR A 394 16.61 0.09 -8.34
C THR A 394 16.69 0.64 -6.93
N VAL A 395 16.55 -0.25 -5.96
CA VAL A 395 16.62 0.07 -4.53
C VAL A 395 17.95 -0.46 -3.98
N LYS A 396 18.57 0.32 -3.10
CA LYS A 396 19.79 -0.06 -2.39
C LYS A 396 19.60 0.14 -0.89
N LEU A 397 20.41 -0.50 -0.08
CA LEU A 397 20.51 -0.22 1.35
C LEU A 397 21.48 0.95 1.51
N LEU A 398 21.11 1.98 2.27
CA LEU A 398 21.97 3.07 2.68
C LEU A 398 22.28 2.91 4.17
N ARG A 399 23.56 2.85 4.50
CA ARG A 399 24.10 2.85 5.86
C ARG A 399 24.70 4.22 6.13
N CYS A 400 24.22 4.90 7.15
CA CYS A 400 24.75 6.18 7.62
C CYS A 400 25.24 6.02 9.06
N ASN A 401 26.45 6.49 9.35
CA ASN A 401 26.93 6.60 10.72
C ASN A 401 26.55 7.99 11.23
N THR A 402 25.70 8.06 12.26
CA THR A 402 25.52 9.29 13.03
C THR A 402 26.42 9.23 14.27
N ASN A 403 26.57 10.35 14.98
CA ASN A 403 27.46 10.42 16.15
C ASN A 403 27.05 9.45 17.29
N ASP A 404 25.78 9.02 17.32
CA ASP A 404 25.22 8.21 18.41
C ASP A 404 24.80 6.78 17.98
N CYS A 405 24.55 6.53 16.69
CA CYS A 405 24.17 5.20 16.20
C CYS A 405 24.39 5.01 14.68
N THR A 406 24.41 3.75 14.22
CA THR A 406 24.33 3.44 12.79
C THR A 406 22.86 3.38 12.37
N GLN A 407 22.49 4.15 11.35
CA GLN A 407 21.15 4.18 10.80
C GLN A 407 21.10 3.54 9.42
N TYR A 408 20.02 2.81 9.17
CA TYR A 408 19.77 2.13 7.91
C TYR A 408 18.56 2.71 7.20
N TYR A 409 18.66 2.81 5.89
CA TYR A 409 17.57 3.21 5.00
C TYR A 409 17.55 2.32 3.77
N THR A 410 16.42 2.29 3.08
CA THR A 410 16.42 1.99 1.64
C THR A 410 16.56 3.30 0.87
N ILE A 411 17.25 3.30 -0.28
CA ILE A 411 17.43 4.46 -1.14
C ILE A 411 17.09 4.12 -2.59
N GLU A 412 16.34 5.00 -3.24
CA GLU A 412 15.88 4.86 -4.62
C GLU A 412 15.72 6.22 -5.31
N GLN A 413 15.63 6.22 -6.63
CA GLN A 413 15.43 7.44 -7.40
C GLN A 413 14.04 8.04 -7.13
N ARG A 414 13.95 9.36 -7.01
CA ARG A 414 12.66 10.04 -6.88
C ARG A 414 11.86 9.95 -8.18
N LEU A 415 10.62 9.47 -8.07
CA LEU A 415 9.64 9.50 -9.17
C LEU A 415 9.15 10.94 -9.40
N LYS A 416 9.10 11.36 -10.66
CA LYS A 416 8.70 12.71 -11.08
C LYS A 416 7.76 12.67 -12.28
N ASN A 417 7.15 13.82 -12.58
CA ASN A 417 6.44 14.10 -13.83
C ASN A 417 5.13 13.31 -14.05
N ALA A 418 4.67 12.57 -13.04
CA ALA A 418 3.42 11.82 -13.10
C ALA A 418 2.86 11.62 -11.69
N VAL A 419 1.55 11.37 -11.62
CA VAL A 419 0.84 11.09 -10.37
C VAL A 419 1.23 9.71 -9.88
N TYR A 420 1.64 9.61 -8.62
CA TYR A 420 1.87 8.34 -7.95
C TYR A 420 0.54 7.61 -7.74
N LYS A 421 0.49 6.34 -8.12
CA LYS A 421 -0.70 5.49 -8.04
C LYS A 421 -0.35 4.16 -7.41
N ARG A 422 -1.28 3.60 -6.66
CA ARG A 422 -1.31 2.17 -6.33
C ARG A 422 -2.33 1.52 -7.24
N PHE A 423 -1.96 0.42 -7.90
CA PHE A 423 -2.79 -0.29 -8.89
C PHE A 423 -3.46 -1.52 -8.29
N ASN A 424 -2.72 -2.25 -7.44
CA ASN A 424 -3.25 -3.32 -6.61
C ASN A 424 -2.49 -3.38 -5.27
N THR A 425 -2.99 -4.17 -4.33
CA THR A 425 -2.42 -4.36 -2.99
C THR A 425 -1.91 -5.79 -2.81
N ASN A 426 -1.11 -6.03 -1.78
CA ASN A 426 -0.75 -7.38 -1.33
C ASN A 426 -1.91 -8.12 -0.64
N THR A 427 -3.09 -7.52 -0.53
CA THR A 427 -4.32 -8.13 0.01
C THR A 427 -5.27 -8.61 -1.10
N GLY A 428 -4.81 -8.58 -2.36
CA GLY A 428 -5.59 -9.03 -3.52
C GLY A 428 -6.59 -8.00 -4.03
N VAL A 429 -6.57 -6.77 -3.50
CA VAL A 429 -7.48 -5.71 -3.90
C VAL A 429 -6.88 -4.93 -5.08
N ILE A 430 -7.63 -4.80 -6.17
CA ILE A 430 -7.30 -3.95 -7.32
C ILE A 430 -7.88 -2.56 -7.07
N THR A 431 -7.01 -1.56 -6.94
CA THR A 431 -7.36 -0.16 -6.69
C THR A 431 -7.53 0.64 -7.98
N GLU A 432 -6.73 0.35 -9.00
CA GLU A 432 -6.85 0.94 -10.33
C GLU A 432 -6.49 -0.10 -11.40
N LEU A 433 -7.50 -0.56 -12.17
CA LEU A 433 -7.30 -1.63 -13.14
C LEU A 433 -6.37 -1.21 -14.27
N ARG A 434 -5.29 -1.98 -14.45
CA ARG A 434 -4.45 -1.96 -15.64
C ARG A 434 -4.19 -3.40 -16.09
N HIS A 435 -4.77 -3.78 -17.22
CA HIS A 435 -4.66 -5.15 -17.75
C HIS A 435 -3.20 -5.62 -17.87
N THR A 436 -2.27 -4.72 -18.22
CA THR A 436 -0.84 -5.06 -18.33
C THR A 436 -0.25 -5.44 -16.97
N LEU A 437 -0.62 -4.73 -15.91
CA LEU A 437 -0.13 -5.00 -14.57
C LEU A 437 -0.72 -6.30 -14.02
N GLU A 438 -2.02 -6.53 -14.21
CA GLU A 438 -2.65 -7.80 -13.82
C GLU A 438 -2.07 -9.00 -14.59
N ALA A 439 -1.75 -8.82 -15.87
CA ALA A 439 -1.07 -9.84 -16.66
C ALA A 439 0.40 -10.03 -16.23
N PHE A 440 1.07 -8.97 -15.75
CA PHE A 440 2.41 -9.07 -15.18
C PHE A 440 2.40 -9.90 -13.89
N VAL A 441 1.46 -9.64 -12.96
CA VAL A 441 1.26 -10.45 -11.74
C VAL A 441 1.13 -11.92 -12.12
N HIS A 442 0.22 -12.26 -13.03
CA HIS A 442 0.04 -13.64 -13.50
C HIS A 442 1.31 -14.21 -14.16
N PHE A 443 1.99 -13.45 -15.02
CA PHE A 443 3.25 -13.87 -15.61
C PHE A 443 4.29 -14.25 -14.55
N THR A 444 4.38 -13.52 -13.43
CA THR A 444 5.34 -13.87 -12.36
C THR A 444 5.04 -15.23 -11.71
N TYR A 445 3.76 -15.56 -11.51
CA TYR A 445 3.35 -16.87 -11.02
C TYR A 445 3.71 -17.99 -12.01
N GLU A 446 3.33 -17.83 -13.27
CA GLU A 446 3.58 -18.81 -14.33
C GLU A 446 5.09 -19.02 -14.57
N TYR A 447 5.84 -17.93 -14.74
CA TYR A 447 7.28 -17.96 -15.03
C TYR A 447 8.08 -18.62 -13.91
N THR A 448 7.66 -18.41 -12.66
CA THR A 448 8.33 -19.01 -11.49
C THR A 448 7.82 -20.41 -11.15
N LYS A 449 6.87 -20.95 -11.92
CA LYS A 449 6.19 -22.24 -11.72
C LYS A 449 5.51 -22.32 -10.35
N GLY A 450 4.77 -21.27 -10.01
CA GLY A 450 4.03 -21.17 -8.76
C GLY A 450 4.85 -20.90 -7.50
N TYR A 451 6.17 -20.66 -7.64
CA TYR A 451 7.04 -20.39 -6.49
C TYR A 451 6.71 -19.07 -5.80
N LEU A 452 6.39 -18.02 -6.58
CA LEU A 452 6.02 -16.73 -6.03
C LEU A 452 5.11 -15.94 -6.98
N VAL A 453 4.49 -14.90 -6.46
CA VAL A 453 3.77 -13.87 -7.24
C VAL A 453 4.12 -12.48 -6.70
N ILE A 454 4.33 -11.53 -7.61
CA ILE A 454 4.56 -10.11 -7.25
C ILE A 454 3.22 -9.40 -7.14
N CYS A 455 3.01 -8.63 -6.08
CA CYS A 455 1.82 -7.83 -5.81
C CYS A 455 2.19 -6.45 -5.24
N ASP A 456 1.20 -5.69 -4.76
CA ASP A 456 1.34 -4.30 -4.30
C ASP A 456 2.01 -3.39 -5.34
N LEU A 457 1.51 -3.46 -6.58
CA LEU A 457 2.05 -2.71 -7.70
C LEU A 457 1.69 -1.22 -7.55
N GLN A 458 2.71 -0.39 -7.34
CA GLN A 458 2.56 1.05 -7.13
C GLN A 458 3.74 1.84 -7.73
N GLY A 459 3.48 3.08 -8.15
CA GLY A 459 4.48 3.93 -8.80
C GLY A 459 3.82 4.91 -9.77
N ILE A 460 4.46 5.15 -10.92
CA ILE A 460 3.96 6.06 -11.94
C ILE A 460 3.66 5.33 -13.25
N GLU A 461 2.64 5.84 -13.95
CA GLU A 461 2.27 5.43 -15.30
C GLU A 461 2.81 6.47 -16.28
N LEU A 462 3.63 6.01 -17.23
CA LEU A 462 4.21 6.82 -18.30
C LEU A 462 3.64 6.37 -19.66
N ASN A 463 3.98 7.08 -20.72
CA ASN A 463 3.56 6.70 -22.07
C ASN A 463 4.12 5.31 -22.43
N ASN A 464 3.24 4.32 -22.47
CA ASN A 464 3.52 2.92 -22.85
C ASN A 464 4.50 2.18 -21.91
N GLU A 465 4.66 2.64 -20.67
CA GLU A 465 5.38 1.90 -19.62
C GLU A 465 4.96 2.29 -18.21
N PHE A 466 5.26 1.41 -17.25
CA PHE A 466 5.08 1.63 -15.83
C PHE A 466 6.44 1.65 -15.14
N LEU A 467 6.64 2.62 -14.25
CA LEU A 467 7.81 2.67 -13.38
C LEU A 467 7.35 2.54 -11.93
N LEU A 468 7.57 1.35 -11.38
CA LEU A 468 7.02 0.90 -10.10
C LEU A 468 8.07 0.87 -8.99
N THR A 469 7.63 0.89 -7.75
CA THR A 469 8.48 0.78 -6.55
C THR A 469 7.73 0.05 -5.42
N ASP A 470 8.45 -0.32 -4.36
CA ASP A 470 7.92 -1.03 -3.18
C ASP A 470 6.94 -2.17 -3.51
N PRO A 471 7.29 -3.16 -4.37
CA PRO A 471 6.43 -4.31 -4.55
C PRO A 471 6.40 -5.17 -3.28
N ALA A 472 5.37 -5.99 -3.16
CA ALA A 472 5.32 -7.12 -2.24
C ALA A 472 5.44 -8.44 -3.01
N ILE A 473 5.81 -9.51 -2.32
CA ILE A 473 5.93 -10.84 -2.91
C ILE A 473 5.25 -11.85 -1.99
N HIS A 474 4.30 -12.61 -2.52
CA HIS A 474 3.87 -13.85 -1.88
C HIS A 474 4.71 -15.00 -2.42
N CYS A 475 5.29 -15.79 -1.52
CA CYS A 475 6.22 -16.88 -1.83
C CYS A 475 5.81 -18.13 -1.06
N ILE A 476 6.03 -19.31 -1.65
CA ILE A 476 5.80 -20.58 -0.94
C ILE A 476 6.65 -20.73 0.34
N ASP A 477 7.78 -20.01 0.41
CA ASP A 477 8.58 -19.88 1.61
C ASP A 477 8.06 -18.68 2.45
N PRO A 478 7.42 -18.91 3.61
CA PRO A 478 6.86 -17.84 4.44
C PRO A 478 7.91 -17.04 5.20
N LEU A 479 9.17 -17.51 5.25
CA LEU A 479 10.29 -16.86 5.95
C LEU A 479 11.17 -16.00 5.03
N ARG A 480 10.61 -15.56 3.91
CA ARG A 480 11.27 -14.71 2.91
C ARG A 480 10.38 -13.52 2.55
N PHE A 481 10.98 -12.39 2.17
CA PHE A 481 10.28 -11.18 1.68
C PHE A 481 9.43 -10.42 2.71
N GLY A 482 9.70 -10.61 4.00
CA GLY A 482 9.18 -9.79 5.08
C GLY A 482 7.72 -10.06 5.46
N SER A 483 7.17 -9.11 6.21
CA SER A 483 5.83 -9.12 6.80
C SER A 483 4.69 -9.15 5.78
N THR A 484 4.93 -8.64 4.57
CA THR A 484 3.95 -8.53 3.47
C THR A 484 3.81 -9.81 2.65
N ASN A 485 4.69 -10.80 2.87
CA ASN A 485 4.53 -12.15 2.32
C ASN A 485 3.46 -12.93 3.10
N PHE A 486 2.38 -13.33 2.43
CA PHE A 486 1.31 -14.15 3.01
C PHE A 486 1.41 -15.64 2.64
N GLY A 487 2.59 -16.08 2.22
CA GLY A 487 2.89 -17.48 1.97
C GLY A 487 2.14 -18.05 0.76
N GLU A 488 2.12 -19.38 0.69
CA GLU A 488 1.33 -20.12 -0.30
C GLU A 488 -0.18 -19.80 -0.20
N ASN A 489 -0.71 -19.60 1.01
CA ASN A 489 -2.10 -19.22 1.20
C ASN A 489 -2.42 -17.85 0.62
N GLY A 490 -1.49 -16.88 0.69
CA GLY A 490 -1.60 -15.60 -0.01
C GLY A 490 -1.69 -15.76 -1.52
N ILE A 491 -0.86 -16.64 -2.10
CA ILE A 491 -0.92 -16.97 -3.54
C ILE A 491 -2.31 -17.52 -3.89
N LYS A 492 -2.83 -18.48 -3.11
CA LYS A 492 -4.12 -19.13 -3.37
C LYS A 492 -5.30 -18.19 -3.18
N GLN A 493 -5.40 -17.56 -2.01
CA GLN A 493 -6.59 -16.81 -1.59
C GLN A 493 -6.62 -15.38 -2.13
N LEU A 494 -5.47 -14.74 -2.30
CA LEU A 494 -5.41 -13.32 -2.66
C LEU A 494 -5.10 -13.09 -4.13
N PHE A 495 -4.36 -14.00 -4.77
CA PHE A 495 -4.07 -13.94 -6.21
C PHE A 495 -4.95 -14.91 -7.01
N LEU A 496 -4.82 -16.23 -6.84
CA LEU A 496 -5.48 -17.21 -7.71
C LEU A 496 -7.01 -17.09 -7.68
N ALA A 497 -7.62 -16.91 -6.51
CA ALA A 497 -9.07 -16.75 -6.38
C ALA A 497 -9.63 -15.44 -6.99
N ASN A 498 -8.78 -14.40 -7.06
CA ASN A 498 -9.19 -13.05 -7.46
C ASN A 498 -8.82 -12.70 -8.90
N HIS A 499 -7.78 -13.31 -9.44
CA HIS A 499 -7.29 -12.99 -10.78
C HIS A 499 -8.33 -13.37 -11.84
N ARG A 500 -8.49 -12.47 -12.82
CA ARG A 500 -9.30 -12.72 -14.02
C ARG A 500 -8.41 -12.51 -15.24
N CYS A 501 -8.22 -13.59 -16.00
CA CYS A 501 -7.39 -13.54 -17.19
C CYS A 501 -7.95 -12.52 -18.19
N ASN A 502 -7.10 -11.59 -18.62
CA ASN A 502 -7.44 -10.57 -19.59
C ASN A 502 -6.78 -10.85 -20.95
N ASP A 503 -7.02 -9.98 -21.93
CA ASP A 503 -6.49 -10.18 -23.29
C ASP A 503 -4.96 -10.14 -23.37
N ILE A 504 -4.30 -9.47 -22.43
CA ILE A 504 -2.84 -9.48 -22.34
C ILE A 504 -2.35 -10.83 -21.81
N CYS A 505 -3.03 -11.45 -20.82
CA CYS A 505 -2.73 -12.82 -20.39
C CYS A 505 -2.80 -13.81 -21.57
N LYS A 506 -3.88 -13.71 -22.37
CA LYS A 506 -4.05 -14.52 -23.60
C LYS A 506 -2.94 -14.23 -24.61
N LYS A 507 -2.61 -12.95 -24.83
CA LYS A 507 -1.54 -12.54 -25.76
C LYS A 507 -0.18 -13.07 -25.33
N LEU A 508 0.08 -13.15 -24.04
CA LEU A 508 1.29 -13.74 -23.45
C LEU A 508 1.27 -15.27 -23.45
N LYS A 509 0.14 -15.92 -23.77
CA LYS A 509 -0.08 -17.37 -23.75
C LYS A 509 0.13 -17.97 -22.35
N LEU A 510 -0.30 -17.26 -21.31
CA LEU A 510 -0.31 -17.78 -19.94
C LEU A 510 -1.38 -18.86 -19.80
N SER A 511 -1.17 -19.82 -18.90
CA SER A 511 -2.20 -20.79 -18.52
C SER A 511 -3.48 -20.06 -18.06
N HIS A 512 -4.64 -20.64 -18.31
CA HIS A 512 -5.88 -20.03 -17.84
C HIS A 512 -6.08 -20.35 -16.37
N ILE A 513 -6.16 -19.33 -15.52
CA ILE A 513 -6.53 -19.49 -14.10
C ILE A 513 -8.05 -19.61 -14.03
N ASN A 514 -8.54 -20.81 -13.77
CA ASN A 514 -9.96 -21.07 -13.50
C ASN A 514 -10.29 -20.64 -12.07
N ASN A 515 -11.33 -19.82 -11.94
CA ASN A 515 -11.96 -19.58 -10.65
C ASN A 515 -13.16 -20.52 -10.62
N GLU A 516 -12.99 -21.69 -10.00
CA GLU A 516 -14.13 -22.55 -9.65
C GLU A 516 -14.86 -22.00 -8.43
#